data_AF-A0A4Q3UPW6-F1
#
_entry.id   AF-A0A4Q3UPW6-F1
#
_cell.length_a   1.000
_cell.length_b   1.000
_cell.length_c   1.000
_cell.angle_alpha   90.00
_cell.angle_beta   90.00
_cell.angle_gamma   90.00
#
_symmetry.space_group_name_H-M   'P 1'
#
loop_
_entity.id
_entity.type
_entity.pdbx_description
1 polymer ?
#
loop_
_entity_poly.entity_id
_entity_poly.type
_entity_poly.pdbx_seq_one_letter_code
_entity_poly.pdbx_strand_id
1 'polypeptide(L)' 'MSLPPSQTSIHPEGYLAEPKNGPGQGVLVLHPWWGLNEDVKAFCNRLADAGFVAFAP' A
#
# COMPACT_ATOMS: atom_id res chain seq x y z
N MET A 1 -24.35 -6.59 -29.44
CA MET A 1 -23.19 -5.81 -28.95
C MET A 1 -23.27 -5.74 -27.43
N SER A 2 -22.59 -6.66 -26.72
CA SER A 2 -22.51 -6.64 -25.24
C SER A 2 -21.26 -5.87 -24.82
N LEU A 3 -21.43 -4.91 -23.90
CA LEU A 3 -20.36 -4.14 -23.27
C LEU A 3 -19.37 -5.10 -22.55
N PRO A 4 -18.06 -4.79 -22.50
CA PRO A 4 -17.12 -5.58 -21.73
C PRO A 4 -17.48 -5.50 -20.23
N PRO A 5 -17.36 -6.59 -19.46
CA PRO A 5 -17.54 -6.53 -18.02
C PRO A 5 -16.56 -5.49 -17.46
N SER A 6 -17.08 -4.51 -16.72
CA SER A 6 -16.25 -3.61 -15.93
C SER A 6 -15.32 -4.47 -15.09
N GLN A 7 -14.01 -4.39 -15.35
CA GLN A 7 -13.02 -5.05 -14.50
C GLN A 7 -13.20 -4.47 -13.10
N THR A 8 -13.90 -5.21 -12.23
CA THR A 8 -13.82 -5.03 -10.78
C THR A 8 -12.37 -5.29 -10.42
N SER A 9 -11.57 -4.23 -10.42
CA SER A 9 -10.21 -4.30 -9.91
C SER A 9 -10.35 -4.57 -8.42
N ILE A 10 -10.11 -5.81 -8.02
CA ILE A 10 -10.00 -6.19 -6.62
C ILE A 10 -8.69 -5.58 -6.15
N HIS A 11 -8.73 -4.29 -5.80
CA HIS A 11 -7.63 -3.67 -5.08
C HIS A 11 -7.75 -4.15 -3.64
N PRO A 12 -6.74 -4.85 -3.10
CA PRO A 12 -6.73 -5.14 -1.68
C PRO A 12 -6.83 -3.83 -0.91
N GLU A 13 -7.77 -3.76 0.02
CA GLU A 13 -7.83 -2.68 1.00
C GLU A 13 -6.55 -2.71 1.84
N GLY A 14 -5.97 -1.55 2.12
CA GLY A 14 -4.64 -1.49 2.72
C GLY A 14 -4.18 -0.08 3.04
N TYR A 15 -3.03 0.02 3.71
CA TYR A 15 -2.38 1.27 4.03
C TYR A 15 -1.29 1.59 3.00
N LEU A 16 -1.47 2.69 2.28
CA LEU A 16 -0.47 3.26 1.38
C LEU A 16 0.20 4.47 2.05
N ALA A 17 1.52 4.43 2.19
CA ALA A 17 2.35 5.53 2.63
C ALA A 17 3.25 5.98 1.47
N GLU A 18 3.18 7.26 1.12
CA GLU A 18 3.90 7.83 -0.01
C GLU A 18 4.96 8.84 0.46
N PRO A 19 6.16 8.83 -0.13
CA PRO A 19 7.22 9.76 0.20
C PRO A 19 6.86 11.17 -0.33
N LYS A 20 7.28 12.22 0.40
CA LYS A 20 6.95 13.61 0.04
C LYS A 20 7.61 14.13 -1.25
N ASN A 21 8.72 13.52 -1.68
CA ASN A 21 9.61 14.05 -2.73
C ASN A 21 9.49 13.35 -4.10
N GLY A 22 8.39 12.62 -4.35
CA GLY A 22 8.12 12.00 -5.67
C GLY A 22 8.16 10.46 -5.64
N PRO A 23 7.91 9.77 -6.77
CA PRO A 23 7.67 8.33 -6.80
C PRO A 23 8.94 7.55 -6.46
N GLY A 24 9.02 7.13 -5.20
CA GLY A 24 10.02 6.19 -4.69
C GLY A 24 9.79 4.76 -5.17
N GLN A 25 10.77 3.88 -4.94
CA GLN A 25 10.56 2.44 -5.19
C GLN A 25 9.41 1.91 -4.30
N GLY A 26 8.56 1.09 -4.91
CA GLY A 26 7.44 0.44 -4.23
C GLY A 26 7.91 -0.69 -3.32
N VAL A 27 7.42 -0.71 -2.09
CA VAL A 27 7.66 -1.73 -1.07
C VAL A 27 6.32 -2.28 -0.59
N LEU A 28 6.16 -3.60 -0.69
CA LEU A 28 5.00 -4.30 -0.14
C LEU A 28 5.33 -4.76 1.28
N VAL A 29 4.57 -4.28 2.26
CA VAL A 29 4.73 -4.59 3.68
C VAL A 29 3.68 -5.62 4.07
N LEU A 30 4.10 -6.88 4.22
CA LEU A 30 3.22 -7.95 4.65
C LEU A 30 3.18 -8.00 6.18
N HIS A 31 2.02 -7.67 6.75
CA HIS A 31 1.81 -7.72 8.18
C HIS A 31 1.48 -9.14 8.67
N PRO A 32 1.60 -9.42 9.98
CA PRO A 32 1.29 -10.73 10.53
C PRO A 32 -0.23 -10.95 10.68
N TRP A 33 -0.65 -12.18 10.97
CA TRP A 33 -2.06 -12.62 11.05
C TRP A 33 -3.03 -11.81 11.94
N TRP A 34 -2.52 -10.94 12.83
CA TRP A 34 -3.32 -10.03 13.65
C TRP A 34 -3.80 -8.78 12.88
N GLY A 35 -3.37 -8.58 11.64
CA GLY A 35 -3.87 -7.55 10.76
C GLY A 35 -3.07 -6.24 10.77
N LEU A 36 -3.60 -5.26 10.04
CA LEU A 36 -3.03 -3.92 9.89
C LEU A 36 -3.24 -3.07 11.16
N ASN A 37 -2.24 -3.04 12.02
CA ASN A 37 -2.24 -2.24 13.25
C ASN A 37 -1.42 -0.94 13.12
N GLU A 38 -1.38 -0.14 14.19
CA GLU A 38 -0.65 1.13 14.22
C GLU A 38 0.87 0.95 14.03
N ASP A 39 1.44 -0.16 14.50
CA ASP A 39 2.87 -0.46 14.30
C ASP A 39 3.21 -0.68 12.82
N VAL A 40 2.37 -1.42 12.09
CA VAL A 40 2.56 -1.65 10.65
C VAL A 40 2.45 -0.33 9.90
N LYS A 41 1.47 0.52 10.25
CA LYS A 41 1.34 1.86 9.66
C LYS A 41 2.56 2.72 9.96
N ALA A 42 3.06 2.70 11.21
CA ALA A 42 4.27 3.41 11.61
C ALA A 42 5.51 2.92 10.84
N PHE A 43 5.58 1.62 10.54
CA PHE A 43 6.64 1.05 9.70
C PHE A 43 6.54 1.54 8.24
N CYS A 44 5.36 1.49 7.63
CA CYS A 44 5.13 2.05 6.29
C CYS A 44 5.49 3.54 6.22
N ASN A 45 5.15 4.32 7.26
CA ASN A 45 5.51 5.74 7.33
C ASN A 45 7.01 5.97 7.40
N ARG A 46 7.76 5.14 8.12
CA ARG A 46 9.24 5.23 8.15
C ARG A 46 9.85 4.91 6.79
N LEU A 47 9.28 3.96 6.05
CA LEU A 47 9.71 3.67 4.68
C LEU A 47 9.41 4.86 3.75
N ALA A 48 8.25 5.49 3.89
CA ALA A 48 7.90 6.71 3.17
C ALA A 48 8.83 7.87 3.49
N ASP A 49 9.20 8.06 4.75
CA ASP A 49 10.17 9.08 5.15
C ASP A 49 11.57 8.83 4.57
N ALA A 50 11.95 7.55 4.43
CA ALA A 50 13.17 7.13 3.75
C ALA A 50 13.12 7.22 2.21
N GLY A 51 11.98 7.62 1.63
CA GLY A 51 11.82 7.82 0.19
C GLY A 51 11.21 6.64 -0.58
N PHE A 52 10.60 5.66 0.09
CA PHE A 52 9.94 4.51 -0.54
C PHE A 52 8.42 4.66 -0.55
N VAL A 53 7.75 4.15 -1.58
CA VAL A 53 6.27 4.02 -1.55
C VAL A 53 5.93 2.72 -0.86
N ALA A 54 5.37 2.75 0.34
CA ALA A 54 5.07 1.54 1.12
C ALA A 54 3.57 1.22 1.10
N PHE A 55 3.21 0.01 0.69
CA PHE A 55 1.83 -0.49 0.73
C PHE A 55 1.74 -1.70 1.64
N ALA A 56 0.85 -1.66 2.62
CA ALA A 56 0.48 -2.83 3.41
C ALA A 56 -0.96 -3.23 3.05
N PRO A 57 -1.22 -4.48 2.61
CA PRO A 57 -2.58 -5.01 2.61
C PRO A 57 -3.10 -5.17 4.04
#